data_AF-A0AAV5CM31-F1
#
_entry.id   AF-A0AAV5CM31-F1
#
_cell.length_a   1.000
_cell.length_b   1.000
_cell.length_c   1.000
_cell.angle_alpha   90.00
_cell.angle_beta   90.00
_cell.angle_gamma   90.00
#
_symmetry.space_group_name_H-M   'P 1'
#
loop_
_entity.id
_entity.type
_entity.pdbx_description
1 polymer ?
#
loop_
_entity_poly.entity_id
_entity_poly.type
_entity_poly.pdbx_seq_one_letter_code
_entity_poly.pdbx_strand_id
1 'polypeptide(L)'
;MQNVRKGSGQDLMSHDEGKRRSPTSQTSPKQRSPRLEQPLSYLRLHTEERAIRRAGFNYQVASKINTQEIIRRFEEKLAQVMEEREIKMMRKEMVPKAQLMPAFDKPFHPQRQLLHKHIYHELTY
;
A
#
# COMPACT_ATOMS: atom_id res chain seq x y z
N MET A 1 17.87 6.61 -17.28
CA MET A 1 16.46 6.68 -17.74
C MET A 1 15.88 5.28 -17.69
N GLN A 2 15.12 4.94 -16.65
CA GLN A 2 14.14 3.82 -16.65
C GLN A 2 13.32 3.83 -15.35
N ASN A 3 12.20 4.53 -15.46
CA ASN A 3 10.85 4.35 -14.91
C ASN A 3 10.64 3.67 -13.53
N VAL A 4 10.09 4.50 -12.65
CA VAL A 4 9.30 4.19 -11.47
C VAL A 4 8.06 3.36 -11.82
N ARG A 5 7.84 2.25 -11.10
CA ARG A 5 6.50 1.74 -10.78
C ARG A 5 6.49 1.23 -9.33
N LYS A 6 6.18 2.13 -8.41
CA LYS A 6 5.70 1.83 -7.06
C LYS A 6 4.20 1.54 -7.19
N GLY A 7 3.75 0.37 -6.74
CA GLY A 7 2.32 0.08 -6.65
C GLY A 7 1.99 -1.39 -6.81
N SER A 8 1.92 -2.10 -5.69
CA SER A 8 0.82 -3.02 -5.38
C SER A 8 1.08 -3.61 -4.00
N GLY A 9 0.49 -2.99 -2.97
CA GLY A 9 0.10 -3.76 -1.79
C GLY A 9 -0.91 -4.78 -2.30
N GLN A 10 -0.48 -6.02 -2.44
CA GLN A 10 -1.37 -7.11 -2.80
C GLN A 10 -2.03 -7.54 -1.50
N ASP A 11 -3.34 -7.34 -1.48
CA ASP A 11 -4.27 -7.78 -0.46
C ASP A 11 -4.01 -9.25 -0.11
N LEU A 12 -3.88 -9.53 1.19
CA LEU A 12 -3.96 -10.89 1.72
C LEU A 12 -5.39 -11.40 1.48
N MET A 13 -5.57 -12.06 0.34
CA MET A 13 -6.78 -12.80 0.02
C MET A 13 -6.86 -14.01 0.95
N SER A 14 -7.72 -13.95 1.96
CA SER A 14 -8.16 -15.16 2.66
C SER A 14 -9.00 -15.99 1.68
N HIS A 15 -8.40 -17.05 1.14
CA HIS A 15 -9.14 -18.11 0.45
C HIS A 15 -10.04 -18.83 1.46
N ASP A 16 -11.31 -18.43 1.54
CA ASP A 16 -12.40 -19.27 2.03
C ASP A 16 -13.21 -19.76 0.82
N GLU A 17 -12.65 -20.76 0.14
CA GLU A 17 -13.31 -21.50 -0.94
C GLU A 17 -13.76 -22.85 -0.37
N GLY A 18 -15.07 -23.00 -0.13
CA GLY A 18 -15.58 -24.22 0.48
C GLY A 18 -17.09 -24.40 0.56
N LYS A 19 -17.91 -23.62 -0.15
CA LYS A 19 -19.33 -23.99 -0.32
C LYS A 19 -19.73 -23.93 -1.79
N ARG A 20 -19.37 -25.02 -2.47
CA ARG A 20 -19.81 -25.39 -3.82
C ARG A 20 -21.29 -25.03 -4.01
N ARG A 21 -21.53 -23.97 -4.79
CA ARG A 21 -22.83 -23.76 -5.43
C ARG A 21 -22.92 -24.74 -6.59
N SER A 22 -23.79 -25.73 -6.48
CA SER A 22 -24.15 -26.60 -7.60
C SER A 22 -24.84 -25.77 -8.69
N PRO A 23 -24.47 -25.89 -9.98
CA PRO A 23 -25.25 -25.32 -11.05
C PRO A 23 -26.33 -26.33 -11.40
N THR A 24 -27.56 -26.09 -10.97
CA THR A 24 -28.72 -26.77 -11.54
C THR A 24 -29.59 -25.72 -12.18
N SER A 25 -29.30 -25.48 -13.45
CA SER A 25 -30.26 -25.02 -14.44
C SER A 25 -31.49 -25.94 -14.40
N GLN A 26 -32.51 -25.50 -13.68
CA GLN A 26 -33.88 -25.95 -13.86
C GLN A 26 -34.75 -24.72 -13.92
N THR A 27 -34.99 -24.26 -15.14
CA THR A 27 -36.14 -23.43 -15.47
C THR A 27 -37.40 -24.27 -15.28
N SER A 28 -37.85 -24.38 -14.04
CA SER A 28 -39.16 -24.94 -13.73
C SER A 28 -40.22 -23.88 -14.04
N PRO A 29 -41.31 -24.22 -14.76
CA PRO A 29 -42.40 -23.28 -14.94
C PRO A 29 -42.91 -22.92 -13.53
N LYS A 30 -42.83 -21.63 -13.20
CA LYS A 30 -43.31 -21.08 -11.94
C LYS A 30 -44.81 -21.35 -11.88
N GLN A 31 -45.19 -22.47 -11.24
CA GLN A 31 -46.57 -22.74 -10.88
C GLN A 31 -47.06 -21.51 -10.11
N ARG A 32 -48.04 -20.80 -10.68
CA ARG A 32 -48.76 -19.78 -9.93
C ARG A 32 -49.46 -20.54 -8.81
N SER A 33 -49.00 -20.31 -7.58
CA SER A 33 -49.65 -20.82 -6.37
C SER A 33 -51.15 -20.52 -6.45
N PRO A 34 -52.03 -21.47 -6.04
CA PRO A 34 -53.45 -21.21 -5.94
C PRO A 34 -53.64 -19.92 -5.15
N ARG A 35 -54.40 -18.97 -5.70
CA ARG A 35 -54.74 -17.72 -5.04
C ARG A 35 -55.32 -18.11 -3.69
N LEU A 36 -54.61 -17.79 -2.61
CA LEU A 36 -55.06 -18.06 -1.25
C LEU A 36 -56.41 -17.34 -1.07
N GLU A 37 -57.50 -18.11 -1.01
CA GLU A 37 -58.79 -17.76 -0.41
C GLU A 37 -58.62 -17.65 1.13
N GLN A 38 -57.55 -16.98 1.57
CA GLN A 38 -57.28 -16.69 2.96
C GLN A 38 -57.56 -15.19 3.14
N PRO A 39 -58.17 -14.75 4.24
CA PRO A 39 -58.53 -13.34 4.44
C PRO A 39 -57.26 -12.48 4.48
N LEU A 40 -57.24 -11.31 3.82
CA LEU A 40 -56.04 -10.42 3.76
C LEU A 40 -55.38 -10.12 5.14
N SER A 41 -56.07 -10.40 6.24
CA SER A 41 -55.57 -10.32 7.61
C SER A 41 -54.32 -11.15 7.92
N TYR A 42 -54.01 -12.24 7.20
CA TYR A 42 -52.75 -13.01 7.42
C TYR A 42 -51.53 -12.36 6.77
N LEU A 43 -51.71 -11.41 5.86
CA LEU A 43 -50.61 -10.74 5.15
C LEU A 43 -50.15 -9.48 5.91
N ARG A 44 -49.81 -9.64 7.20
CA ARG A 44 -49.37 -8.50 8.03
C ARG A 44 -48.01 -8.00 7.55
N LEU A 45 -47.98 -6.78 7.04
CA LEU A 45 -46.76 -6.15 6.55
C LEU A 45 -45.96 -5.54 7.72
N HIS A 46 -44.82 -6.13 8.03
CA HIS A 46 -43.84 -5.61 9.01
C HIS A 46 -42.95 -4.49 8.43
N THR A 47 -43.53 -3.55 7.68
CA THR A 47 -42.77 -2.49 6.99
C THR A 47 -42.03 -1.59 7.95
N GLU A 48 -42.67 -1.17 9.05
CA GLU A 48 -42.07 -0.31 10.07
C GLU A 48 -40.87 -0.99 10.76
N GLU A 49 -41.07 -2.23 11.21
CA GLU A 49 -40.02 -3.03 11.86
C GLU A 49 -38.81 -3.23 10.92
N ARG A 50 -39.07 -3.48 9.62
CA ARG A 50 -38.02 -3.55 8.59
C ARG A 50 -37.33 -2.21 8.37
N ALA A 51 -38.08 -1.11 8.35
CA ALA A 51 -37.53 0.23 8.17
C ALA A 51 -36.61 0.60 9.33
N ILE A 52 -37.00 0.32 10.57
CA ILE A 52 -36.19 0.54 11.78
C ILE A 52 -34.90 -0.27 11.72
N ARG A 53 -34.99 -1.58 11.43
CA ARG A 53 -33.79 -2.43 11.28
C ARG A 53 -32.86 -1.92 10.18
N ARG A 54 -33.43 -1.49 9.05
CA ARG A 54 -32.63 -0.97 7.93
C ARG A 54 -31.96 0.35 8.27
N ALA A 55 -32.65 1.26 8.96
CA ALA A 55 -32.08 2.52 9.43
C ALA A 55 -30.90 2.27 10.37
N GLY A 56 -31.05 1.33 11.33
CA GLY A 56 -29.95 0.95 12.24
C GLY A 56 -28.74 0.39 11.50
N PHE A 57 -28.96 -0.50 10.53
CA PHE A 57 -27.87 -1.03 9.71
C PHE A 57 -27.19 0.06 8.88
N ASN A 58 -27.96 0.92 8.21
CA ASN A 58 -27.41 2.02 7.42
C ASN A 58 -26.55 2.97 8.28
N TYR A 59 -26.99 3.27 9.50
CA TYR A 59 -26.22 4.08 10.45
C TYR A 59 -24.89 3.41 10.83
N GLN A 60 -24.90 2.11 11.14
CA GLN A 60 -23.67 1.38 11.46
C GLN A 60 -22.67 1.39 10.29
N VAL A 61 -23.16 1.18 9.05
CA VAL A 61 -22.32 1.23 7.85
C VAL A 61 -21.73 2.63 7.67
N ALA A 62 -22.55 3.68 7.76
CA ALA A 62 -22.09 5.05 7.63
C ALA A 62 -21.06 5.42 8.70
N SER A 63 -21.29 5.00 9.96
CA SER A 63 -20.35 5.21 11.05
C SER A 63 -19.02 4.49 10.81
N LYS A 64 -19.05 3.24 10.34
CA LYS A 64 -17.83 2.49 10.02
C LYS A 64 -17.03 3.16 8.91
N ILE A 65 -17.70 3.59 7.83
CA ILE A 65 -17.06 4.28 6.70
C ILE A 65 -16.41 5.58 7.19
N ASN A 66 -17.14 6.39 7.96
CA ASN A 66 -16.61 7.66 8.48
C ASN A 66 -15.36 7.44 9.35
N THR A 67 -15.39 6.46 10.27
CA THR A 67 -14.22 6.13 11.09
C THR A 67 -13.02 5.70 10.23
N GLN A 68 -13.25 4.86 9.22
CA GLN A 68 -12.19 4.43 8.30
C GLN A 68 -11.62 5.58 7.49
N GLU A 69 -12.47 6.49 7.00
CA GLU A 69 -12.01 7.68 6.28
C GLU A 69 -11.16 8.59 7.17
N ILE A 70 -11.57 8.80 8.42
CA ILE A 70 -10.80 9.61 9.38
C ILE A 70 -9.41 9.01 9.57
N ILE A 71 -9.34 7.70 9.87
CA ILE A 71 -8.07 6.98 10.05
C ILE A 71 -7.19 7.12 8.81
N ARG A 72 -7.75 6.83 7.62
CA ARG A 72 -7.03 6.92 6.35
C ARG A 72 -6.44 8.31 6.12
N ARG A 73 -7.20 9.38 6.38
CA ARG A 73 -6.71 10.77 6.24
C ARG A 73 -5.57 11.09 7.20
N PHE A 74 -5.58 10.53 8.41
CA PHE A 74 -4.47 10.68 9.35
C PHE A 74 -3.22 9.92 8.88
N GLU A 75 -3.39 8.68 8.42
CA GLU A 75 -2.30 7.86 7.89
C GLU A 75 -1.65 8.51 6.66
N GLU A 76 -2.44 9.04 5.72
CA GLU A 76 -1.96 9.76 4.54
C GLU A 76 -1.10 10.98 4.92
N LYS A 77 -1.55 11.78 5.90
CA LYS A 77 -0.77 12.92 6.41
C LYS A 77 0.54 12.49 7.08
N LEU A 78 0.50 11.42 7.87
CA LEU A 78 1.70 10.88 8.51
C LEU A 78 2.69 10.36 7.48
N ALA A 79 2.22 9.60 6.49
CA ALA A 79 3.03 9.10 5.39
C ALA A 79 3.71 10.25 4.62
N GLN A 80 2.96 11.31 4.31
CA GLN A 80 3.50 12.49 3.64
C GLN A 80 4.63 13.13 4.46
N VAL A 81 4.45 13.34 5.77
CA VAL A 81 5.50 13.91 6.63
C VAL A 81 6.73 13.02 6.71
N MET A 82 6.56 11.69 6.73
CA MET A 82 7.69 10.76 6.72
C MET A 82 8.46 10.83 5.40
N GLU A 83 7.76 10.80 4.27
CA GLU A 83 8.37 10.89 2.94
C GLU A 83 9.12 12.22 2.75
N GLU A 84 8.53 13.35 3.16
CA GLU A 84 9.19 14.65 3.10
C GLU A 84 10.49 14.69 3.94
N ARG A 85 10.48 14.07 5.12
CA ARG A 85 11.67 13.96 5.98
C ARG A 85 12.74 13.07 5.35
N GLU A 86 12.36 11.94 4.77
CA GLU A 86 13.26 11.01 4.08
C GLU A 86 13.94 11.71 2.90
N ILE A 87 13.15 12.38 2.05
CA ILE A 87 13.68 13.16 0.91
C ILE A 87 14.67 14.23 1.40
N LYS A 88 14.35 14.93 2.50
CA LYS A 88 15.25 15.96 3.05
C LYS A 88 16.57 15.36 3.53
N MET A 89 16.54 14.17 4.15
CA MET A 89 17.74 13.46 4.57
C MET A 89 18.57 12.99 3.38
N MET A 90 17.95 12.37 2.38
CA MET A 90 18.63 11.96 1.15
C MET A 90 19.29 13.15 0.45
N ARG A 91 18.58 14.29 0.35
CA ARG A 91 19.13 15.52 -0.24
C ARG A 91 20.35 16.00 0.52
N LYS A 92 20.35 15.95 1.86
CA LYS A 92 21.49 16.34 2.68
C LYS A 92 22.70 15.43 2.48
N GLU A 93 22.47 14.13 2.31
CA GLU A 93 23.54 13.16 2.06
C GLU A 93 24.15 13.29 0.67
N MET A 94 23.34 13.59 -0.34
CA MET A 94 23.80 13.77 -1.73
C MET A 94 24.64 15.03 -1.94
N VAL A 95 24.68 15.96 -0.98
CA VAL A 95 25.56 17.14 -1.07
C VAL A 95 27.00 16.71 -0.83
N PRO A 96 27.92 16.90 -1.79
CA PRO A 96 29.34 16.59 -1.60
C PRO A 96 29.88 17.33 -0.39
N LYS A 97 30.39 16.60 0.59
CA LYS A 97 30.99 17.19 1.79
C LYS A 97 32.27 17.90 1.37
N ALA A 98 32.34 19.20 1.63
CA ALA A 98 33.54 19.98 1.34
C ALA A 98 34.73 19.44 2.14
N GLN A 99 35.82 19.13 1.44
CA GLN A 99 37.12 18.91 2.06
C GLN A 99 37.82 20.26 2.19
N LEU A 100 38.65 20.44 3.22
CA LEU A 100 39.48 21.63 3.33
C LEU A 100 40.32 21.77 2.05
N MET A 101 40.39 22.97 1.50
CA MET A 101 41.27 23.25 0.37
C MET A 101 42.68 22.78 0.72
N PRO A 102 43.37 22.06 -0.17
CA PRO A 102 44.78 21.77 0.03
C PRO A 102 45.53 23.07 0.31
N ALA A 103 46.56 23.03 1.16
CA ALA A 103 47.38 24.20 1.38
C ALA A 103 48.12 24.56 0.07
N PHE A 104 47.69 25.64 -0.59
CA PHE A 104 48.31 26.15 -1.82
C PHE A 104 49.53 27.02 -1.56
N ASP A 105 49.78 27.39 -0.30
CA ASP A 105 50.91 28.23 0.10
C ASP A 105 52.25 27.50 -0.02
N LYS A 106 52.23 26.17 -0.19
CA LYS A 106 53.41 25.34 -0.31
C LYS A 106 53.56 24.88 -1.76
N PRO A 107 54.69 25.15 -2.43
CA PRO A 107 54.90 24.68 -3.79
C PRO A 107 54.83 23.15 -3.84
N PHE A 108 54.28 22.62 -4.94
CA PHE A 108 54.14 21.18 -5.16
C PHE A 108 55.52 20.53 -5.33
N HIS A 109 55.85 19.55 -4.47
CA HIS A 109 57.07 18.75 -4.57
C HIS A 109 56.70 17.32 -4.99
N PRO A 110 56.83 16.95 -6.27
CA PRO A 110 56.50 15.61 -6.72
C PRO A 110 57.39 14.58 -6.00
N GLN A 111 56.79 13.69 -5.21
CA GLN A 111 57.44 12.50 -4.68
C GLN A 111 57.67 11.54 -5.85
N ARG A 112 58.94 11.37 -6.25
CA ARG A 112 59.32 10.31 -7.17
C ARG A 112 59.02 8.97 -6.48
N GLN A 113 58.01 8.25 -6.97
CA GLN A 113 57.72 6.92 -6.44
C GLN A 113 58.89 6.00 -6.81
N LEU A 114 59.69 5.61 -5.81
CA LEU A 114 60.81 4.67 -5.97
C LEU A 114 60.31 3.21 -6.09
N LEU A 115 59.14 2.98 -6.69
CA LEU A 115 58.54 1.64 -6.78
C LEU A 115 59.23 0.77 -7.86
N HIS A 116 60.06 1.36 -8.72
CA HIS A 116 60.78 0.63 -9.78
C HIS A 116 62.18 0.13 -9.38
N LYS A 117 62.59 0.27 -8.12
CA LYS A 117 63.94 -0.14 -7.67
C LYS A 117 63.98 -1.50 -6.97
N HIS A 118 62.85 -2.02 -6.46
CA HIS A 118 62.85 -3.31 -5.74
C HIS A 118 62.63 -4.55 -6.61
N ILE A 119 62.29 -4.40 -7.90
CA ILE A 119 61.97 -5.54 -8.78
C ILE A 119 63.20 -6.03 -9.57
N TYR A 120 64.25 -5.21 -9.71
CA TYR A 120 65.44 -5.56 -10.51
C TYR A 120 66.64 -6.06 -9.69
N HIS A 121 66.54 -6.12 -8.36
CA HIS A 121 67.64 -6.61 -7.52
C HIS A 121 67.65 -8.14 -7.31
N GLU A 122 66.69 -8.88 -7.90
CA GLU A 122 66.60 -10.35 -7.81
C GLU A 122 67.02 -11.07 -9.12
N LEU A 123 67.62 -10.37 -10.11
CA LEU A 123 67.97 -10.97 -11.43
C LEU A 123 69.43 -10.83 -11.87
N THR A 124 70.37 -10.58 -10.95
CA THR A 124 71.80 -10.62 -11.29
C THR A 124 72.63 -11.30 -10.20
N TYR A 125 73.14 -12.48 -10.58
CA TYR A 125 74.11 -13.38 -9.95
C TYR A 125 73.67 -14.22 -8.75
#